data_AF-A0A967TIV7-F1
#
_entry.id   AF-A0A967TIV7-F1
#
_cell.length_a   1.000
_cell.length_b   1.000
_cell.length_c   1.000
_cell.angle_alpha   90.00
_cell.angle_beta   90.00
_cell.angle_gamma   90.00
#
_symmetry.space_group_name_H-M   'P 1'
#
loop_
_entity.id
_entity.type
_entity.pdbx_description
1 polymer ?
#
loop_
_entity_poly.entity_id
_entity_poly.type
_entity_poly.pdbx_seq_one_letter_code
_entity_poly.pdbx_strand_id
1 'polypeptide(L)'
;QHAETELQFRPGLTGIIGPNGSGKTTVLEAIAWAVYGATAVRGTNDTLRFNRAPGRSAVRAELEFELRGERYRVARTPRNAELYRAEGPDPIASGIGEVTRQLTRRLGMTRQEFFNTYFTGQKELQFLAAMGPAERARFLSQVLGY
;
A
#
# COMPACT_ATOMS: atom_id res chain seq x y z
N GLN A 1 -9.93 4.71 -9.90
CA GLN A 1 -9.74 5.47 -11.14
C GLN A 1 -9.49 6.91 -10.73
N HIS A 2 -8.24 7.38 -10.80
CA HIS A 2 -7.81 8.71 -10.35
C HIS A 2 -6.87 9.29 -11.40
N ALA A 3 -7.16 10.49 -11.93
CA ALA A 3 -6.25 11.21 -12.83
C ALA A 3 -5.19 11.95 -12.00
N GLU A 4 -5.63 12.56 -10.92
CA GLU A 4 -4.82 13.13 -9.83
C GLU A 4 -5.71 13.10 -8.58
N THR A 5 -5.18 12.61 -7.46
CA THR A 5 -5.96 12.50 -6.21
C THR A 5 -5.01 12.59 -5.03
N GLU A 6 -5.22 13.62 -4.22
CA GLU A 6 -4.54 13.81 -2.94
C GLU A 6 -5.52 13.50 -1.81
N LEU A 7 -5.09 12.67 -0.86
CA LEU A 7 -5.88 12.28 0.30
C LEU A 7 -5.03 12.45 1.56
N GLN A 8 -5.53 13.22 2.52
CA GLN A 8 -4.92 13.38 3.82
C GLN A 8 -5.70 12.59 4.86
N PHE A 9 -5.07 11.54 5.39
CA PHE A 9 -5.63 10.75 6.48
C PHE A 9 -5.35 11.44 7.80
N ARG A 10 -6.39 11.57 8.64
CA ARG A 10 -6.28 12.11 10.00
C ARG A 10 -6.46 10.99 11.02
N PRO A 11 -5.90 11.12 12.24
CA PRO A 11 -6.17 10.18 13.31
C PRO A 11 -7.67 9.99 13.54
N GLY A 12 -8.09 8.76 13.84
CA GLY A 12 -9.49 8.40 14.04
C GLY A 12 -10.09 7.66 12.85
N LEU A 13 -11.41 7.73 12.72
CA LEU A 13 -12.17 7.00 11.70
C LEU A 13 -12.27 7.83 10.41
N THR A 14 -11.71 7.31 9.32
CA THR A 14 -11.86 7.90 7.97
C THR A 14 -12.77 7.02 7.12
N GLY A 15 -13.88 7.59 6.61
CA GLY A 15 -14.78 6.90 5.68
C GLY A 15 -14.55 7.34 4.23
N ILE A 16 -14.27 6.38 3.33
CA ILE A 16 -14.20 6.62 1.88
C ILE A 16 -15.49 6.07 1.24
N ILE A 17 -16.40 6.96 0.86
CA ILE A 17 -17.75 6.60 0.38
C ILE A 17 -17.91 7.02 -1.08
N GLY A 18 -18.55 6.17 -1.89
CA GLY A 18 -18.86 6.46 -3.28
C GLY A 18 -19.42 5.24 -4.02
N PRO A 19 -19.93 5.40 -5.25
CA PRO A 19 -20.51 4.31 -6.03
C PRO A 19 -19.49 3.23 -6.39
N ASN A 20 -19.94 2.03 -6.77
CA ASN A 20 -19.06 0.99 -7.31
C ASN A 20 -18.33 1.51 -8.56
N GLY A 21 -17.04 1.21 -8.67
CA GLY A 21 -16.19 1.74 -9.75
C GLY A 21 -15.63 3.15 -9.51
N SER A 22 -15.99 3.84 -8.42
CA SER A 22 -15.49 5.20 -8.12
C SER A 22 -13.99 5.28 -7.76
N GLY A 23 -13.30 4.14 -7.63
CA GLY A 23 -11.86 4.11 -7.34
C GLY A 23 -11.47 3.94 -5.88
N LYS A 24 -12.40 3.61 -4.97
CA LYS A 24 -12.11 3.33 -3.55
C LYS A 24 -11.04 2.23 -3.38
N THR A 25 -11.23 1.09 -4.04
CA THR A 25 -10.24 0.00 -4.06
C THR A 25 -8.93 0.44 -4.69
N THR A 26 -8.96 1.32 -5.70
CA THR A 26 -7.74 1.84 -6.33
C THR A 26 -6.90 2.68 -5.36
N VAL A 27 -7.51 3.42 -4.42
CA VAL A 27 -6.76 4.14 -3.37
C VAL A 27 -5.97 3.14 -2.51
N LEU A 28 -6.65 2.09 -2.07
CA LEU A 28 -6.10 1.03 -1.25
C LEU A 28 -4.95 0.29 -1.95
N GLU A 29 -5.14 -0.03 -3.24
CA GLU A 29 -4.11 -0.64 -4.09
C GLU A 29 -2.92 0.29 -4.34
N ALA A 30 -3.15 1.60 -4.47
CA ALA A 30 -2.08 2.59 -4.66
C ALA A 30 -1.17 2.70 -3.43
N ILE A 31 -1.74 2.67 -2.22
CA ILE A 31 -0.97 2.61 -0.96
C ILE A 31 -0.09 1.35 -0.94
N ALA A 32 -0.69 0.19 -1.20
CA ALA A 32 0.05 -1.07 -1.21
C ALA A 32 1.15 -1.09 -2.28
N TRP A 33 0.90 -0.51 -3.46
CA TRP A 33 1.89 -0.39 -4.52
C TRP A 33 3.04 0.56 -4.16
N ALA A 34 2.75 1.70 -3.52
CA ALA A 34 3.79 2.62 -3.06
C ALA A 34 4.79 1.89 -2.14
N VAL A 35 4.27 1.07 -1.22
CA VAL A 35 5.06 0.31 -0.25
C VAL A 35 5.77 -0.89 -0.87
N TYR A 36 5.03 -1.79 -1.52
CA TYR A 36 5.52 -3.12 -1.90
C TYR A 36 5.87 -3.25 -3.39
N GLY A 37 5.52 -2.28 -4.23
CA GLY A 37 5.78 -2.30 -5.67
C GLY A 37 4.84 -3.21 -6.46
N ALA A 38 5.22 -3.56 -7.69
CA ALA A 38 4.35 -4.22 -8.67
C ALA A 38 3.75 -5.56 -8.19
N THR A 39 4.48 -6.30 -7.36
CA THR A 39 4.03 -7.58 -6.77
C THR A 39 2.88 -7.40 -5.77
N ALA A 40 2.58 -6.16 -5.38
CA ALA A 40 1.55 -5.82 -4.42
C ALA A 40 0.13 -5.78 -4.98
N VAL A 41 0.01 -5.56 -6.29
CA VAL A 41 -1.28 -5.39 -6.96
C VAL A 41 -1.82 -6.77 -7.34
N ARG A 42 -3.14 -6.98 -7.29
CA ARG A 42 -3.74 -8.18 -7.88
C ARG A 42 -3.49 -8.11 -9.39
N GLY A 43 -2.59 -8.94 -9.95
CA GLY A 43 -2.26 -8.96 -11.38
C GLY A 43 -0.91 -8.33 -11.77
N THR A 44 -0.76 -7.91 -13.03
CA THR A 44 0.39 -7.13 -13.54
C THR A 44 0.23 -5.64 -13.22
N ASN A 45 1.25 -4.81 -13.48
CA ASN A 45 1.20 -3.33 -13.33
C ASN A 45 0.00 -2.64 -14.01
N ASP A 46 -0.78 -3.34 -14.83
CA ASP A 46 -1.98 -2.83 -15.50
C ASP A 46 -3.17 -2.60 -14.56
N THR A 47 -3.22 -3.21 -13.37
CA THR A 47 -4.36 -3.01 -12.45
C THR A 47 -4.37 -1.65 -11.73
N LEU A 48 -3.25 -0.94 -11.73
CA LEU A 48 -3.17 0.46 -11.28
C LEU A 48 -3.44 1.47 -12.40
N ARG A 49 -3.48 1.03 -13.66
CA ARG A 49 -3.74 1.92 -14.78
C ARG A 49 -5.22 2.26 -14.81
N PHE A 50 -5.49 3.55 -14.95
CA PHE A 50 -6.82 4.03 -15.30
C PHE A 50 -7.15 3.51 -16.71
N ASN A 51 -8.06 2.54 -16.85
CA ASN A 51 -8.40 1.93 -18.15
C ASN A 51 -8.88 2.92 -19.23
N ARG A 52 -9.24 4.15 -18.85
CA ARG A 52 -9.62 5.24 -19.77
C ARG A 52 -8.49 6.26 -19.99
N ALA A 53 -7.30 6.01 -19.48
CA ALA A 53 -6.14 6.88 -19.64
C ALA A 53 -5.57 6.68 -21.05
N PRO A 54 -5.15 7.76 -21.73
CA PRO A 54 -4.26 7.63 -22.88
C PRO A 54 -3.09 6.70 -22.53
N GLY A 55 -2.70 5.81 -23.46
CA GLY A 55 -1.74 4.72 -23.19
C GLY A 55 -0.35 5.14 -22.67
N ARG A 56 -0.05 6.44 -22.65
CA ARG A 56 1.18 7.07 -22.13
C ARG A 56 1.01 7.83 -20.81
N SER A 57 -0.15 7.78 -20.16
CA SER A 57 -0.37 8.52 -18.93
C SER A 57 0.59 8.06 -17.83
N ALA A 58 1.24 9.02 -17.18
CA ALA A 58 2.16 8.75 -16.09
C ALA A 58 1.39 8.14 -14.92
N VAL A 59 1.85 6.99 -14.42
CA VAL A 59 1.35 6.38 -13.19
C VAL A 59 2.33 6.74 -12.09
N ARG A 60 1.86 7.46 -11.08
CA ARG A 60 2.64 7.85 -9.91
C ARG A 60 1.80 7.62 -8.66
N ALA A 61 2.43 7.12 -7.62
CA ALA A 61 1.89 7.11 -6.27
C ALA A 61 2.91 7.75 -5.34
N GLU A 62 2.41 8.62 -4.47
CA GLU A 62 3.18 9.25 -3.42
C GLU A 62 2.47 8.95 -2.10
N LEU A 63 3.25 8.49 -1.13
CA LEU A 63 2.74 8.15 0.19
C LEU A 63 3.66 8.76 1.24
N GLU A 64 3.08 9.62 2.05
CA GLU A 64 3.69 10.13 3.28
C GLU A 64 3.11 9.39 4.47
N PHE A 65 3.98 8.93 5.36
CA PHE A 65 3.58 8.19 6.54
C PHE A 65 4.59 8.36 7.67
N GLU A 66 4.13 8.12 8.89
CA GLU A 66 4.98 8.05 10.07
C GLU A 66 5.17 6.59 10.48
N LEU A 67 6.40 6.22 10.83
CA LEU A 67 6.76 4.91 11.31
C LEU A 67 7.78 5.04 12.43
N ARG A 68 7.42 4.57 13.64
CA ARG A 68 8.28 4.63 14.84
C ARG A 68 8.78 6.05 15.15
N GLY A 69 7.92 7.06 15.00
CA GLY A 69 8.25 8.47 15.24
C GLY A 69 9.07 9.15 14.14
N GLU A 70 9.42 8.44 13.06
CA GLU A 70 10.07 9.02 11.89
C GLU A 70 9.08 9.17 10.73
N ARG A 71 9.10 10.32 10.06
CA ARG A 71 8.33 10.56 8.84
C ARG A 71 9.08 10.05 7.62
N TYR A 72 8.34 9.48 6.68
CA TYR A 72 8.85 8.99 5.41
C TYR A 72 7.95 9.44 4.28
N ARG A 73 8.56 9.65 3.12
CA ARG A 73 7.86 9.89 1.86
C ARG A 73 8.39 8.92 0.83
N VAL A 74 7.52 8.16 0.19
CA VAL A 74 7.87 7.30 -0.94
C VAL A 74 7.18 7.82 -2.19
N ALA A 75 7.97 8.03 -3.25
CA ALA A 75 7.46 8.37 -4.57
C ALA A 75 7.77 7.19 -5.51
N ARG A 76 6.75 6.65 -6.16
CA ARG A 76 6.89 5.48 -7.04
C ARG A 76 6.21 5.69 -8.39
N THR A 77 6.89 5.22 -9.43
CA THR A 77 6.39 5.06 -10.80
C THR A 77 6.62 3.60 -11.24
N PRO A 78 6.07 3.15 -12.38
CA PRO A 78 6.37 1.82 -12.90
C PRO A 78 7.85 1.56 -13.19
N ARG A 79 8.66 2.62 -13.34
CA ARG A 79 10.07 2.54 -13.74
C ARG A 79 11.06 2.96 -12.67
N ASN A 80 10.60 3.67 -11.63
CA ASN A 80 11.47 4.19 -10.58
C ASN A 80 10.76 4.20 -9.22
N ALA A 81 11.53 4.19 -8.14
CA ALA A 81 11.04 4.44 -6.79
C ALA A 81 12.11 5.18 -5.99
N GLU A 82 11.68 6.11 -5.16
CA GLU A 82 12.56 6.88 -4.27
C GLU A 82 11.93 6.94 -2.88
N LEU A 83 12.76 6.76 -1.85
CA LEU A 83 12.38 6.85 -0.45
C LEU A 83 13.13 8.00 0.20
N TYR A 84 12.38 8.86 0.87
CA TYR A 84 12.89 10.01 1.60
C TYR A 84 12.58 9.86 3.09
N ARG A 85 13.46 10.41 3.93
CA ARG A 85 13.24 10.53 5.38
C ARG A 85 12.97 12.00 5.70
N ALA A 86 11.88 12.24 6.43
CA ALA A 86 11.37 13.57 6.74
C ALA A 86 11.26 14.44 5.47
N GLU A 87 11.50 15.74 5.60
CA GLU A 87 11.56 16.69 4.48
C GLU A 87 12.98 16.78 3.87
N GLY A 88 13.78 15.72 4.00
CA GLY A 88 15.12 15.67 3.43
C GLY A 88 15.09 15.81 1.90
N PRO A 89 16.00 16.61 1.30
CA PRO A 89 16.00 16.86 -0.14
C PRO A 89 16.43 15.63 -0.95
N ASP A 90 17.27 14.78 -0.36
CA ASP A 90 17.86 13.63 -1.03
C ASP A 90 17.19 12.31 -0.63
N PRO A 91 17.00 11.38 -1.59
CA PRO A 91 16.47 10.06 -1.28
C PRO A 91 17.48 9.25 -0.46
N ILE A 92 17.01 8.61 0.60
CA ILE A 92 17.77 7.63 1.39
C ILE A 92 17.83 6.26 0.70
N ALA A 93 17.02 6.06 -0.34
CA ALA A 93 17.02 4.88 -1.17
C ALA A 93 16.43 5.19 -2.55
N SER A 94 17.02 4.62 -3.60
CA SER A 94 16.55 4.79 -4.97
C SER A 94 16.53 3.45 -5.71
N GLY A 95 15.59 3.30 -6.63
CA GLY A 95 15.36 2.09 -7.40
C GLY A 95 14.30 1.17 -6.77
N ILE A 96 13.52 0.54 -7.66
CA ILE A 96 12.32 -0.25 -7.30
C ILE A 96 12.61 -1.31 -6.23
N GLY A 97 13.66 -2.11 -6.43
CA GLY A 97 14.00 -3.21 -5.53
C GLY A 97 14.55 -2.74 -4.19
N GLU A 98 15.41 -1.72 -4.20
CA GLU A 98 16.00 -1.17 -2.98
C GLU A 98 14.93 -0.56 -2.08
N VAL A 99 14.07 0.30 -2.63
CA VAL A 99 13.00 0.96 -1.90
C VAL A 99 12.04 -0.05 -1.31
N THR A 100 11.58 -1.03 -2.09
CA THR A 100 10.71 -2.10 -1.58
C THR A 100 11.38 -2.89 -0.44
N ARG A 101 12.68 -3.20 -0.56
CA ARG A 101 13.43 -3.93 0.47
C ARG A 101 13.58 -3.11 1.74
N GLN A 102 13.81 -1.81 1.65
CA GLN A 102 13.90 -0.95 2.82
C GLN A 102 12.54 -0.78 3.51
N LEU A 103 11.47 -0.51 2.74
CA LEU A 103 10.13 -0.34 3.28
C LEU A 103 9.62 -1.61 3.96
N THR A 104 9.76 -2.77 3.31
CA THR A 104 9.38 -4.07 3.90
C THR A 104 10.12 -4.34 5.21
N ARG A 105 11.44 -4.09 5.25
CA ARG A 105 12.24 -4.26 6.48
C ARG A 105 11.82 -3.33 7.60
N ARG A 106 11.50 -2.07 7.29
CA ARG A 106 11.09 -1.07 8.29
C ARG A 106 9.71 -1.36 8.85
N LEU A 107 8.76 -1.69 7.97
CA LEU A 107 7.40 -2.08 8.36
C LEU A 107 7.37 -3.39 9.14
N GLY A 108 8.34 -4.27 8.90
CA GLY A 108 8.42 -5.58 9.57
C GLY A 108 7.33 -6.54 9.11
N MET A 109 6.62 -6.23 8.02
CA MET A 109 5.52 -7.01 7.48
C MET A 109 5.70 -7.21 5.98
N THR A 110 5.50 -8.45 5.56
CA THR A 110 5.34 -8.80 4.16
C THR A 110 4.07 -8.17 3.57
N ARG A 111 4.01 -8.11 2.25
CA ARG A 111 2.82 -7.64 1.52
C ARG A 111 1.56 -8.43 1.92
N GLN A 112 1.67 -9.75 2.07
CA GLN A 112 0.53 -10.59 2.42
C GLN A 112 0.02 -10.29 3.84
N GLU A 113 0.92 -10.12 4.81
CA GLU A 113 0.55 -9.73 6.18
C GLU A 113 -0.10 -8.36 6.22
N PHE A 114 0.42 -7.38 5.46
CA PHE A 114 -0.18 -6.05 5.37
C PHE A 114 -1.61 -6.07 4.86
N PHE A 115 -1.87 -6.81 3.76
CA PHE A 115 -3.23 -6.96 3.25
C PHE A 115 -4.13 -7.68 4.25
N ASN A 116 -3.71 -8.82 4.78
CA ASN A 116 -4.55 -9.57 5.71
C ASN A 116 -4.86 -8.82 7.02
N THR A 117 -3.97 -7.91 7.44
CA THR A 117 -4.07 -7.15 8.70
C THR A 117 -4.86 -5.86 8.54
N TYR A 118 -4.45 -5.01 7.59
CA TYR A 118 -4.95 -3.64 7.46
C TYR A 118 -6.04 -3.49 6.40
N PHE A 119 -6.18 -4.49 5.52
CA PHE A 119 -7.20 -4.50 4.48
C PHE A 119 -8.15 -5.65 4.78
N THR A 120 -9.29 -5.34 5.40
CA THR A 120 -10.41 -6.27 5.34
C THR A 120 -11.16 -5.95 4.05
N GLY A 121 -10.90 -6.73 3.01
CA GLY A 121 -11.80 -6.82 1.88
C GLY A 121 -13.19 -7.24 2.36
N GLN A 122 -14.24 -6.85 1.63
CA GLN A 122 -15.65 -7.11 1.98
C GLN A 122 -15.98 -8.62 2.16
N LYS A 123 -15.08 -9.52 1.75
CA LYS A 123 -15.17 -10.99 1.91
C LYS A 123 -14.09 -11.60 2.82
N GLU A 124 -13.13 -10.82 3.31
CA GLU A 124 -11.97 -11.34 4.05
C GLU A 124 -12.28 -11.63 5.53
N LEU A 125 -13.28 -11.01 6.14
CA LEU A 125 -13.75 -11.49 7.46
C LEU A 125 -14.18 -12.97 7.45
N GLN A 126 -14.57 -13.50 6.28
CA GLN A 126 -14.88 -14.93 6.12
C GLN A 126 -13.63 -15.82 6.16
N PHE A 127 -12.43 -15.33 5.80
CA PHE A 127 -11.20 -16.13 5.85
C PHE A 127 -10.78 -16.43 7.30
N LEU A 128 -10.94 -15.46 8.22
CA LEU A 128 -10.67 -15.67 9.65
C LEU A 128 -11.59 -16.72 10.26
N ALA A 129 -12.84 -16.77 9.79
CA ALA A 129 -13.81 -17.78 10.16
C ALA A 129 -13.48 -19.17 9.56
N ALA A 130 -12.84 -19.22 8.39
CA ALA A 130 -12.43 -20.45 7.72
C ALA A 130 -11.10 -21.05 8.22
N MET A 131 -10.26 -20.26 8.90
CA MET A 131 -8.97 -20.73 9.45
C MET A 131 -9.13 -21.72 10.61
N GLY A 132 -8.22 -22.69 10.68
CA GLY A 132 -8.08 -23.54 11.86
C GLY A 132 -7.56 -22.78 13.09
N PRO A 133 -7.79 -23.27 14.33
CA PRO A 133 -7.40 -22.56 15.55
C PRO A 133 -5.92 -22.19 15.62
N ALA A 134 -5.02 -23.09 15.22
CA ALA A 134 -3.57 -22.86 15.26
C ALA A 134 -3.09 -21.86 14.21
N GLU A 135 -3.68 -21.88 13.02
CA GLU A 135 -3.35 -20.96 11.92
C GLU A 135 -3.82 -19.54 12.25
N ARG A 136 -5.04 -19.41 12.79
CA ARG A 136 -5.57 -18.14 13.27
C ARG A 136 -4.74 -17.57 14.42
N ALA A 137 -4.30 -18.39 15.37
CA ALA A 137 -3.44 -17.94 16.47
C ALA A 137 -2.10 -17.39 15.96
N ARG A 138 -1.43 -18.09 15.02
CA ARG A 138 -0.19 -17.60 14.39
C ARG A 138 -0.40 -16.30 13.64
N PHE A 139 -1.48 -16.20 12.89
CA PHE A 139 -1.84 -14.99 12.16
C PHE A 139 -2.01 -13.80 13.11
N LEU A 140 -2.79 -13.97 14.19
CA LEU A 140 -3.00 -12.92 15.18
C LEU A 140 -1.70 -12.52 15.91
N SER A 141 -0.83 -13.48 16.24
CA SER A 141 0.50 -13.20 16.79
C SER A 141 1.36 -12.33 15.86
N GLN A 142 1.41 -12.66 14.56
CA GLN A 142 2.13 -11.86 13.56
C GLN A 142 1.55 -10.45 13.39
N VAL A 143 0.22 -10.32 13.43
CA VAL A 143 -0.48 -9.02 13.34
C VAL A 143 -0.23 -8.16 14.57
N LEU A 144 -0.29 -8.75 15.76
CA LEU A 144 -0.20 -8.05 17.04
C LEU A 144 1.25 -7.82 17.51
N GLY A 145 2.22 -8.47 16.86
CA GLY A 145 3.65 -8.25 17.11
C GLY A 145 4.21 -9.00 18.32
N TYR A 146 3.61 -10.14 18.71
CA TYR A 146 4.08 -11.02 19.80
C TYR A 146 4.10 -12.49 19.40
#